data_AF-A0A5B7AEQ4-F1
#
_entry.id   AF-A0A5B7AEQ4-F1
#
_cell.length_a   1.000
_cell.length_b   1.000
_cell.length_c   1.000
_cell.angle_alpha   90.00
_cell.angle_beta   90.00
_cell.angle_gamma   90.00
#
_symmetry.space_group_name_H-M   'P 1'
#
loop_
_entity.id
_entity.type
_entity.pdbx_description
1 polymer ?
#
loop_
_entity_poly.entity_id
_entity_poly.type
_entity_poly.pdbx_seq_one_letter_code
_entity_poly.pdbx_strand_id
1 'polypeptide(L)'
;MFSAVSLSTMQGASLGPLFSSSSSSSTSATIISLVPRRRCDGFVVSASAETGNLAPLTGVVFQPFQEVKKEALIVPFAPHISLARQRFLEECEAAINEQINVEYSVSYVYHSMYAYFDRDNIALKGLAKFFKESSEEEREHAEKLMKYQNIRGGKVKLHSILMPLSEFDHVEKGDALYAMELTLSLEKLTNEKLLSLHSVADRNNDAQMADFLESEFLTEQVEAIKKISDYVTQLRMVGKGHGVWHFDQMLLHEGDAAV
;
A
#
# COMPACT_ATOMS: atom_id res chain seq x y z
N MET A 1 -35.71 33.57 7.99
CA MET A 1 -37.00 32.91 7.70
C MET A 1 -36.78 31.42 7.85
N PHE A 2 -37.47 30.81 8.82
CA PHE A 2 -37.43 29.37 9.08
C PHE A 2 -38.22 28.62 8.01
N SER A 3 -37.74 27.47 7.57
CA SER A 3 -38.62 26.40 7.13
C SER A 3 -37.95 25.04 7.36
N ALA A 4 -38.45 24.36 8.38
CA ALA A 4 -38.25 22.94 8.63
C ALA A 4 -39.21 22.13 7.74
N VAL A 5 -38.75 21.00 7.21
CA VAL A 5 -39.64 19.95 6.70
C VAL A 5 -39.13 18.59 7.16
N SER A 6 -40.09 17.80 7.63
CA SER A 6 -40.01 16.64 8.49
C SER A 6 -39.43 15.36 7.88
N LEU A 7 -38.92 14.53 8.79
CA LEU A 7 -38.65 13.10 8.66
C LEU A 7 -39.93 12.31 8.32
N SER A 8 -39.81 11.35 7.39
CA SER A 8 -40.75 10.24 7.23
C SER A 8 -39.99 8.91 7.19
N THR A 9 -40.20 8.11 8.22
CA THR A 9 -39.73 6.73 8.37
C THR A 9 -40.61 5.78 7.56
N MET A 10 -40.03 4.93 6.72
CA MET A 10 -40.68 3.71 6.21
C MET A 10 -39.68 2.55 6.15
N GLN A 11 -40.16 1.40 6.61
CA GLN A 11 -39.47 0.12 6.78
C GLN A 11 -39.13 -0.53 5.43
N GLY A 12 -37.98 -1.21 5.38
CA GLY A 12 -37.61 -2.15 4.33
C GLY A 12 -36.91 -3.36 4.94
N ALA A 13 -37.59 -4.51 4.91
CA ALA A 13 -37.09 -5.80 5.37
C ALA A 13 -36.08 -6.38 4.37
N SER A 14 -35.02 -7.04 4.84
CA SER A 14 -34.21 -7.95 4.02
C SER A 14 -33.23 -8.81 4.83
N LEU A 15 -33.42 -10.12 4.71
CA LEU A 15 -32.44 -11.21 4.57
C LEU A 15 -31.47 -11.53 5.73
N GLY A 16 -31.68 -12.70 6.34
CA GLY A 16 -30.72 -13.36 7.22
C GLY A 16 -29.65 -14.15 6.45
N PRO A 17 -28.52 -14.49 7.10
CA PRO A 17 -27.57 -15.48 6.58
C PRO A 17 -27.60 -16.78 7.39
N LEU A 18 -27.83 -17.90 6.71
CA LEU A 18 -27.56 -19.24 7.23
C LEU A 18 -26.10 -19.59 6.93
N PHE A 19 -25.26 -19.58 7.96
CA PHE A 19 -23.97 -20.26 7.96
C PHE A 19 -24.15 -21.69 8.46
N SER A 20 -23.58 -22.67 7.77
CA SER A 20 -23.30 -23.99 8.33
C SER A 20 -22.08 -24.60 7.65
N SER A 21 -21.05 -24.77 8.45
CA SER A 21 -19.80 -25.48 8.19
C SER A 21 -19.87 -26.89 8.77
N SER A 22 -19.44 -27.91 8.03
CA SER A 22 -18.93 -29.22 8.51
C SER A 22 -18.47 -30.01 7.27
N SER A 23 -17.18 -30.27 7.07
CA SER A 23 -16.31 -31.31 7.67
C SER A 23 -16.37 -32.67 6.97
N SER A 24 -15.16 -33.11 6.59
CA SER A 24 -14.59 -34.47 6.70
C SER A 24 -15.00 -35.61 5.74
N SER A 25 -14.03 -35.96 4.87
CA SER A 25 -13.33 -37.26 4.73
C SER A 25 -14.04 -38.56 4.31
N SER A 26 -13.49 -39.14 3.22
CA SER A 26 -13.14 -40.56 2.95
C SER A 26 -14.22 -41.65 3.13
N THR A 27 -14.47 -42.55 2.17
CA THR A 27 -13.60 -43.70 1.84
C THR A 27 -14.17 -44.52 0.67
N SER A 28 -13.28 -45.27 0.02
CA SER A 28 -13.47 -46.23 -1.07
C SER A 28 -14.50 -47.35 -0.84
N ALA A 29 -15.05 -47.89 -1.94
CA ALA A 29 -15.27 -49.33 -2.08
C ALA A 29 -15.31 -49.78 -3.56
N THR A 30 -14.51 -50.79 -3.87
CA THR A 30 -14.38 -51.51 -5.14
C THR A 30 -15.46 -52.59 -5.27
N ILE A 31 -16.01 -52.82 -6.47
CA ILE A 31 -16.68 -54.09 -6.81
C ILE A 31 -16.09 -54.61 -8.14
N ILE A 32 -15.60 -55.86 -8.08
CA ILE A 32 -15.14 -56.68 -9.19
C ILE A 32 -16.31 -57.56 -9.64
N SER A 33 -16.52 -57.70 -10.96
CA SER A 33 -17.22 -58.86 -11.53
C SER A 33 -16.61 -59.27 -12.88
N LEU A 34 -16.63 -60.57 -13.15
CA LEU A 34 -15.79 -61.31 -14.09
C LEU A 34 -16.66 -61.94 -15.21
N VAL A 35 -16.37 -61.62 -16.49
CA VAL A 35 -16.23 -62.50 -17.71
C VAL A 35 -17.45 -63.38 -18.15
N PRO A 36 -17.84 -63.54 -19.46
CA PRO A 36 -16.97 -64.09 -20.53
C PRO A 36 -17.17 -63.72 -22.04
N ARG A 37 -16.04 -63.83 -22.76
CA ARG A 37 -15.77 -64.26 -24.17
C ARG A 37 -16.76 -63.90 -25.32
N ARG A 38 -16.22 -63.25 -26.36
CA ARG A 38 -15.92 -63.88 -27.68
C ARG A 38 -15.23 -62.93 -28.69
N ARG A 39 -14.32 -63.56 -29.45
CA ARG A 39 -13.89 -63.33 -30.85
C ARG A 39 -12.89 -62.19 -31.18
N CYS A 40 -11.87 -62.62 -31.92
CA CYS A 40 -10.77 -61.85 -32.49
C CYS A 40 -11.26 -60.81 -33.49
N ASP A 41 -10.70 -59.61 -33.40
CA ASP A 41 -10.39 -58.81 -34.58
C ASP A 41 -9.08 -58.05 -34.33
N GLY A 42 -8.19 -58.10 -35.32
CA GLY A 42 -6.88 -57.48 -35.24
C GLY A 42 -7.00 -55.97 -35.25
N PHE A 43 -6.38 -55.31 -34.28
CA PHE A 43 -6.17 -53.86 -34.31
C PHE A 43 -4.69 -53.57 -34.13
N VAL A 44 -4.10 -52.96 -35.14
CA VAL A 44 -2.73 -52.44 -35.15
C VAL A 44 -2.70 -51.21 -34.24
N VAL A 45 -1.97 -51.28 -33.13
CA VAL A 45 -1.68 -50.11 -32.30
C VAL A 45 -0.55 -49.33 -32.98
N SER A 46 -0.89 -48.25 -33.68
CA SER A 46 0.08 -47.24 -34.07
C SER A 46 0.27 -46.29 -32.88
N ALA A 47 1.37 -46.43 -32.15
CA ALA A 47 1.79 -45.42 -31.19
C ALA A 47 2.22 -44.19 -31.99
N SER A 48 1.37 -43.16 -32.02
CA SER A 48 1.80 -41.83 -32.44
C SER A 48 2.78 -41.37 -31.36
N ALA A 49 4.06 -41.29 -31.72
CA ALA A 49 5.07 -40.69 -30.87
C ALA A 49 4.64 -39.24 -30.62
N GLU A 50 4.11 -38.97 -29.43
CA GLU A 50 4.21 -37.62 -28.89
C GLU A 50 5.68 -37.25 -28.97
N THR A 51 5.94 -36.14 -29.64
CA THR A 51 7.26 -35.59 -29.89
C THR A 51 7.76 -35.00 -28.58
N GLY A 52 7.96 -35.85 -27.58
CA GLY A 52 8.78 -35.57 -26.43
C GLY A 52 10.18 -35.38 -26.96
N ASN A 53 10.65 -34.13 -26.95
CA ASN A 53 12.05 -33.80 -27.16
C ASN A 53 12.89 -34.66 -26.23
N LEU A 54 13.43 -35.75 -26.77
CA LEU A 54 14.54 -36.51 -26.20
C LEU A 54 15.76 -35.59 -26.23
N ALA A 55 15.86 -34.69 -25.26
CA ALA A 55 17.10 -34.02 -24.97
C ALA A 55 18.11 -35.11 -24.56
N PRO A 56 19.32 -35.13 -25.14
CA PRO A 56 20.35 -36.06 -24.67
C PRO A 56 20.62 -35.77 -23.19
N LEU A 57 20.93 -36.81 -22.41
CA LEU A 57 21.37 -36.72 -21.01
C LEU A 57 22.77 -36.05 -20.95
N THR A 58 22.87 -34.82 -21.41
CA THR A 58 24.02 -33.96 -21.24
C THR A 58 23.89 -33.35 -19.86
N GLY A 59 24.86 -33.53 -18.97
CA GLY A 59 24.94 -32.89 -17.65
C GLY A 59 25.09 -31.36 -17.70
N VAL A 60 24.57 -30.71 -18.75
CA VAL A 60 24.57 -29.27 -18.98
C VAL A 60 23.32 -28.69 -18.33
N VAL A 61 23.52 -27.95 -17.24
CA VAL A 61 22.42 -27.43 -16.38
C VAL A 61 21.93 -26.05 -16.82
N PHE A 62 22.72 -25.29 -17.57
CA PHE A 62 22.40 -23.92 -18.01
C PHE A 62 22.95 -23.66 -19.41
N GLN A 63 22.13 -23.14 -20.32
CA GLN A 63 22.51 -22.87 -21.71
C GLN A 63 22.21 -21.41 -22.08
N PRO A 64 23.13 -20.46 -21.78
CA PRO A 64 22.84 -19.03 -21.85
C PRO A 64 22.22 -18.58 -23.18
N PHE A 65 22.83 -18.94 -24.31
CA PHE A 65 22.38 -18.52 -25.64
C PHE A 65 21.07 -19.17 -26.11
N GLN A 66 20.64 -20.27 -25.50
CA GLN A 66 19.31 -20.84 -25.76
C GLN A 66 18.27 -20.19 -24.86
N GLU A 67 18.63 -19.89 -23.61
CA GLU A 67 17.70 -19.33 -22.64
C GLU A 67 17.38 -17.85 -22.88
N VAL A 68 18.34 -17.05 -23.35
CA VAL A 68 18.10 -15.64 -23.70
C VAL A 68 17.15 -15.45 -24.89
N LYS A 69 16.87 -16.52 -25.65
CA LYS A 69 15.88 -16.48 -26.75
C LYS A 69 14.44 -16.56 -26.27
N LYS A 70 14.19 -16.80 -24.98
CA LYS A 70 12.84 -16.79 -24.39
C LYS A 70 12.19 -15.42 -24.66
N GLU A 71 10.92 -15.43 -25.07
CA GLU A 71 10.19 -14.21 -25.47
C GLU A 71 10.21 -13.13 -24.38
N ALA A 72 10.09 -13.52 -23.12
CA ALA A 72 10.14 -12.62 -21.97
C ALA A 72 11.49 -11.90 -21.76
N LEU A 73 12.53 -12.26 -22.52
CA LEU A 73 13.87 -11.66 -22.48
C LEU A 73 14.21 -10.91 -23.77
N ILE A 74 13.31 -10.88 -24.75
CA ILE A 74 13.53 -10.17 -26.01
C ILE A 74 13.43 -8.66 -25.76
N VAL A 75 14.44 -7.93 -26.20
CA VAL A 75 14.49 -6.46 -26.09
C VAL A 75 13.47 -5.84 -27.07
N PRO A 76 12.50 -5.04 -26.59
CA PRO A 76 11.54 -4.37 -27.47
C PRO A 76 12.22 -3.36 -28.40
N PHE A 77 11.75 -3.24 -29.65
CA PHE A 77 12.23 -2.24 -30.61
C PHE A 77 11.43 -0.92 -30.56
N ALA A 78 10.19 -0.97 -30.07
CA ALA A 78 9.31 0.20 -30.07
C ALA A 78 9.77 1.25 -29.05
N PRO A 79 9.92 2.53 -29.44
CA PRO A 79 10.59 3.55 -28.62
C PRO A 79 9.82 3.96 -27.35
N HIS A 80 8.54 3.61 -27.23
CA HIS A 80 7.67 3.99 -26.11
C HIS A 80 7.47 2.85 -25.08
N ILE A 81 8.11 1.70 -25.31
CA ILE A 81 8.10 0.55 -24.42
C ILE A 81 9.36 0.59 -23.55
N SER A 82 9.19 0.40 -22.24
CA SER A 82 10.33 0.35 -21.32
C SER A 82 11.19 -0.88 -21.58
N LEU A 83 12.50 -0.68 -21.66
CA LEU A 83 13.48 -1.75 -21.81
C LEU A 83 13.79 -2.46 -20.48
N ALA A 84 13.53 -1.79 -19.35
CA ALA A 84 13.83 -2.30 -18.01
C ALA A 84 12.68 -3.11 -17.39
N ARG A 85 11.45 -2.97 -17.93
CA ARG A 85 10.25 -3.56 -17.34
C ARG A 85 10.31 -5.09 -17.41
N GLN A 86 10.46 -5.72 -16.25
CA GLN A 86 10.49 -7.17 -16.12
C GLN A 86 9.60 -7.61 -14.96
N ARG A 87 8.62 -8.48 -15.26
CA ARG A 87 7.67 -9.03 -14.29
C ARG A 87 7.01 -7.98 -13.37
N PHE A 88 6.78 -6.79 -13.91
CA PHE A 88 6.14 -5.68 -13.21
C PHE A 88 4.77 -5.43 -13.83
N LEU A 89 3.75 -6.05 -13.25
CA LEU A 89 2.39 -6.08 -13.80
C LEU A 89 1.73 -4.70 -13.72
N GLU A 90 0.75 -4.46 -14.60
CA GLU A 90 0.04 -3.18 -14.66
C GLU A 90 -0.67 -2.84 -13.35
N GLU A 91 -1.13 -3.85 -12.62
CA GLU A 91 -1.74 -3.67 -11.30
C GLU A 91 -0.73 -3.10 -10.27
N CYS A 92 0.51 -3.62 -10.26
CA CYS A 92 1.58 -3.08 -9.41
C CYS A 92 1.93 -1.63 -9.78
N GLU A 93 2.06 -1.35 -11.09
CA GLU A 93 2.32 -0.01 -11.60
C GLU A 93 1.21 0.98 -11.20
N ALA A 94 -0.05 0.59 -11.34
CA ALA A 94 -1.19 1.39 -10.94
C ALA A 94 -1.20 1.65 -9.43
N ALA A 95 -1.01 0.61 -8.61
CA ALA A 95 -1.01 0.72 -7.16
C ALA A 95 0.12 1.63 -6.64
N ILE A 96 1.32 1.58 -7.23
CA ILE A 96 2.40 2.52 -6.92
C ILE A 96 1.99 3.96 -7.26
N ASN A 97 1.32 4.21 -8.40
CA ASN A 97 0.84 5.54 -8.75
C ASN A 97 -0.25 6.06 -7.80
N GLU A 98 -1.09 5.17 -7.26
CA GLU A 98 -2.06 5.52 -6.23
C GLU A 98 -1.35 5.92 -4.93
N GLN A 99 -0.36 5.14 -4.49
CA GLN A 99 0.39 5.47 -3.27
C GLN A 99 1.20 6.76 -3.41
N ILE A 100 1.80 7.03 -4.57
CA ILE A 100 2.45 8.33 -4.85
C ILE A 100 1.48 9.49 -4.57
N ASN A 101 0.20 9.34 -4.94
CA ASN A 101 -0.79 10.37 -4.68
C ASN A 101 -1.23 10.44 -3.21
N VAL A 102 -1.19 9.31 -2.48
CA VAL A 102 -1.41 9.30 -1.03
C VAL A 102 -0.34 10.15 -0.36
N GLU A 103 0.95 9.88 -0.59
CA GLU A 103 2.04 10.62 0.06
C GLU A 103 2.03 12.11 -0.32
N TYR A 104 1.80 12.44 -1.59
CA TYR A 104 1.63 13.84 -2.02
C TYR A 104 0.44 14.54 -1.34
N SER A 105 -0.66 13.83 -1.12
CA SER A 105 -1.83 14.40 -0.46
C SER A 105 -1.56 14.64 1.03
N VAL A 106 -0.88 13.72 1.70
CA VAL A 106 -0.47 13.86 3.11
C VAL A 106 0.54 15.00 3.26
N SER A 107 1.53 15.08 2.38
CA SER A 107 2.48 16.21 2.30
C SER A 107 1.74 17.55 2.22
N TYR A 108 0.70 17.65 1.38
CA TYR A 108 -0.06 18.89 1.22
C TYR A 108 -0.94 19.22 2.43
N VAL A 109 -1.47 18.20 3.11
CA VAL A 109 -2.17 18.38 4.39
C VAL A 109 -1.22 18.88 5.47
N TYR A 110 -0.01 18.32 5.61
CA TYR A 110 0.98 18.83 6.56
C TYR A 110 1.42 20.26 6.23
N HIS A 111 1.53 20.60 4.95
CA HIS A 111 1.80 21.98 4.55
C HIS A 111 0.69 22.95 5.00
N SER A 112 -0.57 22.50 4.93
CA SER A 112 -1.71 23.30 5.41
C SER A 112 -1.71 23.47 6.93
N MET A 113 -1.31 22.44 7.68
CA MET A 113 -1.14 22.52 9.13
C MET A 113 0.00 23.48 9.50
N TYR A 114 1.13 23.42 8.80
CA TYR A 114 2.20 24.40 8.95
C TYR A 114 1.67 25.83 8.78
N ALA A 115 0.96 26.10 7.67
CA ALA A 115 0.42 27.42 7.38
C ALA A 115 -0.58 27.92 8.43
N TYR A 116 -1.28 27.02 9.15
CA TYR A 116 -2.14 27.38 10.27
C TYR A 116 -1.35 27.72 11.54
N PHE A 117 -0.38 26.89 11.94
CA PHE A 117 0.38 27.09 13.17
C PHE A 117 1.39 28.25 13.10
N ASP A 118 1.81 28.63 11.89
CA ASP A 118 2.71 29.77 11.64
C ASP A 118 2.00 31.14 11.69
N ARG A 119 0.67 31.17 11.84
CA ARG A 119 -0.10 32.42 11.99
C ARG A 119 0.28 33.14 13.29
N ASP A 120 0.37 34.47 13.25
CA ASP A 120 0.77 35.28 14.41
C ASP A 120 -0.18 35.16 15.62
N ASN A 121 -1.45 34.86 15.35
CA ASN A 121 -2.49 34.70 16.37
C ASN A 121 -2.59 33.26 16.94
N ILE A 122 -1.80 32.32 16.41
CA ILE A 122 -1.64 30.94 16.94
C ILE A 122 -0.26 30.79 17.58
N ALA A 123 0.79 31.16 16.84
CA ALA A 123 2.17 31.31 17.31
C ALA A 123 2.80 30.07 17.99
N LEU A 124 2.45 28.86 17.52
CA LEU A 124 3.05 27.60 17.97
C LEU A 124 4.16 27.18 17.00
N LYS A 125 5.35 27.74 17.22
CA LYS A 125 6.47 27.65 16.27
C LYS A 125 7.07 26.26 16.18
N GLY A 126 7.07 25.50 17.27
CA GLY A 126 7.52 24.10 17.26
C GLY A 126 6.62 23.22 16.40
N LEU A 127 5.29 23.37 16.54
CA LEU A 127 4.32 22.68 15.69
C LEU A 127 4.43 23.14 14.23
N ALA A 128 4.60 24.43 13.98
CA ALA A 128 4.81 24.94 12.63
C ALA A 128 6.06 24.33 11.97
N LYS A 129 7.19 24.31 12.69
CA LYS A 129 8.44 23.65 12.24
C LYS A 129 8.22 22.17 11.96
N PHE A 130 7.63 21.45 12.91
CA PHE A 130 7.33 20.03 12.78
C PHE A 130 6.50 19.72 11.53
N PHE A 131 5.38 20.42 11.32
CA PHE A 131 4.52 20.17 10.16
C PHE A 131 5.15 20.57 8.83
N LYS A 132 6.05 21.55 8.84
CA LYS A 132 6.83 21.90 7.65
C LYS A 132 7.81 20.78 7.30
N GLU A 133 8.55 20.28 8.30
CA GLU A 133 9.50 19.16 8.14
C GLU A 133 8.76 17.89 7.70
N SER A 134 7.63 17.54 8.32
CA SER A 134 6.80 16.39 7.89
C SER A 134 6.24 16.56 6.48
N SER A 135 5.85 17.77 6.08
CA SER A 135 5.42 18.02 4.69
C SER A 135 6.52 17.74 3.68
N GLU A 136 7.76 18.09 4.02
CA GLU A 136 8.93 17.84 3.18
C GLU A 136 9.26 16.34 3.12
N GLU A 137 9.25 15.65 4.28
CA GLU A 137 9.46 14.19 4.40
C GLU A 137 8.45 13.39 3.56
N GLU A 138 7.15 13.70 3.65
CA GLU A 138 6.14 13.00 2.85
C GLU A 138 6.27 13.25 1.34
N ARG A 139 6.81 14.42 0.95
CA ARG A 139 7.15 14.66 -0.46
C ARG A 139 8.32 13.79 -0.89
N GLU A 140 9.32 13.58 -0.02
CA GLU A 140 10.42 12.66 -0.27
C GLU A 140 9.94 11.20 -0.39
N HIS A 141 8.95 10.78 0.43
CA HIS A 141 8.28 9.48 0.27
C HIS A 141 7.64 9.32 -1.11
N ALA A 142 6.89 10.32 -1.57
CA ALA A 142 6.30 10.34 -2.90
C ALA A 142 7.37 10.22 -4.01
N GLU A 143 8.46 10.99 -3.88
CA GLU A 143 9.58 10.95 -4.83
C GLU A 143 10.33 9.61 -4.81
N LYS A 144 10.46 8.95 -3.64
CA LYS A 144 11.05 7.62 -3.50
C LYS A 144 10.24 6.59 -4.30
N LEU A 145 8.91 6.62 -4.20
CA LEU A 145 8.01 5.78 -5.01
C LEU A 145 8.09 6.11 -6.51
N MET A 146 8.18 7.39 -6.89
CA MET A 146 8.34 7.79 -8.30
C MET A 146 9.65 7.27 -8.90
N LYS A 147 10.75 7.33 -8.14
CA LYS A 147 12.04 6.76 -8.56
C LYS A 147 11.93 5.25 -8.72
N TYR A 148 11.30 4.57 -7.76
CA TYR A 148 11.07 3.14 -7.80
C TYR A 148 10.23 2.70 -9.02
N GLN A 149 9.12 3.39 -9.29
CA GLN A 149 8.28 3.20 -10.47
C GLN A 149 9.10 3.22 -11.77
N ASN A 150 9.99 4.22 -11.91
CA ASN A 150 10.83 4.37 -13.09
C ASN A 150 11.91 3.27 -13.19
N ILE A 151 12.54 2.88 -12.07
CA ILE A 151 13.54 1.80 -12.05
C ILE A 151 12.92 0.46 -12.47
N ARG A 152 11.67 0.18 -12.06
CA ARG A 152 10.90 -1.00 -12.48
C ARG A 152 10.37 -0.92 -13.91
N GLY A 153 10.59 0.19 -14.61
CA GLY A 153 10.15 0.41 -15.99
C GLY A 153 8.65 0.73 -16.11
N GLY A 154 8.00 1.12 -15.02
CA GLY A 154 6.67 1.71 -15.02
C GLY A 154 6.69 3.18 -15.43
N LYS A 155 5.50 3.77 -15.54
CA LYS A 155 5.27 5.18 -15.87
C LYS A 155 4.57 5.86 -14.72
N VAL A 156 5.21 6.91 -14.19
CA VAL A 156 4.59 7.77 -13.18
C VAL A 156 3.39 8.50 -13.79
N LYS A 157 2.25 8.44 -13.08
CA LYS A 157 1.04 9.20 -13.38
C LYS A 157 0.64 9.98 -12.13
N LEU A 158 0.95 11.27 -12.11
CA LEU A 158 0.54 12.15 -11.01
C LEU A 158 -0.95 12.45 -11.12
N HIS A 159 -1.67 12.30 -10.02
CA HIS A 159 -3.10 12.56 -9.91
C HIS A 159 -3.36 13.93 -9.29
N SER A 160 -4.63 14.33 -9.27
CA SER A 160 -5.07 15.56 -8.62
C SER A 160 -4.95 15.45 -7.10
N ILE A 161 -4.39 16.47 -6.48
CA ILE A 161 -4.40 16.64 -5.02
C ILE A 161 -5.60 17.51 -4.64
N LEU A 162 -6.40 17.04 -3.69
CA LEU A 162 -7.57 17.80 -3.22
C LEU A 162 -7.15 18.94 -2.30
N MET A 163 -7.96 20.00 -2.26
CA MET A 163 -7.76 21.12 -1.34
C MET A 163 -7.87 20.63 0.12
N PRO A 164 -6.85 20.83 0.97
CA PRO A 164 -6.87 20.43 2.36
C PRO A 164 -7.71 21.40 3.20
N LEU A 165 -7.99 21.00 4.45
CA LEU A 165 -8.52 21.93 5.45
C LEU A 165 -7.51 23.03 5.75
N SER A 166 -7.99 24.21 6.14
CA SER A 166 -7.14 25.37 6.46
C SER A 166 -7.29 25.87 7.89
N GLU A 167 -8.30 25.38 8.62
CA GLU A 167 -8.56 25.70 10.03
C GLU A 167 -8.50 24.44 10.86
N PHE A 168 -7.79 24.53 11.99
CA PHE A 168 -7.56 23.42 12.92
C PHE A 168 -7.90 23.83 14.36
N ASP A 169 -8.71 24.87 14.56
CA ASP A 169 -9.20 25.24 15.88
C ASP A 169 -10.20 24.20 16.40
N HIS A 170 -10.13 23.90 17.70
CA HIS A 170 -11.02 22.93 18.30
C HIS A 170 -11.35 23.31 19.75
N VAL A 171 -12.63 23.56 20.04
CA VAL A 171 -13.08 24.06 21.34
C VAL A 171 -12.68 23.15 22.50
N GLU A 172 -12.96 21.84 22.39
CA GLU A 172 -12.72 20.90 23.48
C GLU A 172 -11.26 20.48 23.62
N LYS A 173 -10.56 20.19 22.52
CA LYS A 173 -9.19 19.67 22.53
C LYS A 173 -8.11 20.75 22.55
N GLY A 174 -8.40 21.93 22.01
CA GLY A 174 -7.37 22.87 21.58
C GLY A 174 -6.80 22.46 20.22
N ASP A 175 -6.21 23.43 19.53
CA ASP A 175 -5.62 23.28 18.20
C ASP A 175 -4.46 22.27 18.16
N ALA A 176 -3.50 22.37 19.09
CA ALA A 176 -2.32 21.50 19.11
C ALA A 176 -2.67 20.01 19.26
N LEU A 177 -3.52 19.68 20.24
CA LEU A 177 -3.95 18.30 20.46
C LEU A 177 -4.83 17.80 19.30
N TYR A 178 -5.72 18.64 18.78
CA TYR A 178 -6.56 18.24 17.66
C TYR A 178 -5.72 17.93 16.41
N ALA A 179 -4.77 18.80 16.06
CA ALA A 179 -3.88 18.58 14.93
C ALA A 179 -3.06 17.30 15.10
N MET A 180 -2.44 17.06 16.26
CA MET A 180 -1.65 15.84 16.49
C MET A 180 -2.51 14.55 16.45
N GLU A 181 -3.76 14.60 16.90
CA GLU A 181 -4.68 13.46 16.73
C GLU A 181 -5.09 13.24 15.26
N LEU A 182 -5.23 14.31 14.48
CA LEU A 182 -5.47 14.23 13.04
C LEU A 182 -4.26 13.65 12.32
N THR A 183 -3.05 14.12 12.62
CA THR A 183 -1.77 13.56 12.16
C THR A 183 -1.69 12.07 12.46
N LEU A 184 -1.93 11.66 13.71
CA LEU A 184 -1.91 10.24 14.08
C LEU A 184 -2.91 9.40 13.27
N SER A 185 -4.06 9.98 12.94
CA SER A 185 -5.07 9.32 12.13
C SER A 185 -4.64 9.22 10.66
N LEU A 186 -3.97 10.24 10.13
CA LEU A 186 -3.38 10.23 8.78
C LEU A 186 -2.27 9.20 8.66
N GLU A 187 -1.32 9.17 9.61
CA GLU A 187 -0.23 8.17 9.62
C GLU A 187 -0.76 6.73 9.64
N LYS A 188 -1.80 6.46 10.44
CA LYS A 188 -2.45 5.14 10.46
C LYS A 188 -3.14 4.82 9.15
N LEU A 189 -3.78 5.81 8.52
CA LEU A 189 -4.42 5.63 7.21
C LEU A 189 -3.38 5.38 6.12
N THR A 190 -2.27 6.12 6.10
CA THR A 190 -1.15 5.90 5.18
C THR A 190 -0.58 4.49 5.34
N ASN A 191 -0.41 4.02 6.59
CA ASN A 191 -0.01 2.65 6.86
C ASN A 191 -0.99 1.61 6.30
N GLU A 192 -2.31 1.81 6.46
CA GLU A 192 -3.31 0.92 5.85
C GLU A 192 -3.20 0.89 4.30
N LYS A 193 -2.87 2.04 3.69
CA LYS A 193 -2.62 2.13 2.24
C LYS A 193 -1.35 1.41 1.82
N LEU A 194 -0.25 1.56 2.57
CA LEU A 194 1.00 0.83 2.34
C LEU A 194 0.81 -0.69 2.49
N LEU A 195 0.05 -1.15 3.48
CA LEU A 195 -0.28 -2.57 3.64
C LEU A 195 -1.15 -3.09 2.49
N SER A 196 -2.07 -2.26 1.98
CA SER A 196 -2.87 -2.60 0.81
C SER A 196 -2.00 -2.70 -0.46
N LEU A 197 -1.04 -1.79 -0.63
CA LEU A 197 -0.06 -1.80 -1.71
C LEU A 197 0.85 -3.04 -1.62
N HIS A 198 1.29 -3.40 -0.41
CA HIS A 198 2.06 -4.63 -0.16
C HIS A 198 1.26 -5.87 -0.55
N SER A 199 -0.02 -5.94 -0.21
CA SER A 199 -0.90 -7.04 -0.63
C SER A 199 -1.03 -7.17 -2.16
N VAL A 200 -0.97 -6.05 -2.90
CA VAL A 200 -0.91 -6.07 -4.37
C VAL A 200 0.40 -6.71 -4.85
N ALA A 201 1.53 -6.36 -4.23
CA ALA A 201 2.82 -6.97 -4.57
C ALA A 201 2.80 -8.50 -4.32
N ASP A 202 2.28 -8.93 -3.17
CA ASP A 202 2.20 -10.34 -2.79
C ASP A 202 1.29 -11.14 -3.74
N ARG A 203 0.07 -10.65 -4.01
CA ARG A 203 -0.86 -11.30 -4.97
C ARG A 203 -0.26 -11.44 -6.36
N ASN A 204 0.54 -10.48 -6.79
CA ASN A 204 1.20 -10.49 -8.10
C ASN A 204 2.56 -11.22 -8.09
N ASN A 205 2.97 -11.81 -6.96
CA ASN A 205 4.25 -12.47 -6.76
C ASN A 205 5.45 -11.56 -7.11
N ASP A 206 5.34 -10.26 -6.84
CA ASP A 206 6.43 -9.30 -7.03
C ASP A 206 7.25 -9.16 -5.74
N ALA A 207 8.13 -10.13 -5.52
CA ALA A 207 8.93 -10.22 -4.31
C ALA A 207 9.84 -8.98 -4.09
N GLN A 208 10.31 -8.35 -5.17
CA GLN A 208 11.17 -7.17 -5.05
C GLN A 208 10.38 -5.92 -4.68
N MET A 209 9.12 -5.80 -5.15
CA MET A 209 8.22 -4.75 -4.68
C MET A 209 7.83 -4.93 -3.22
N ALA A 210 7.55 -6.16 -2.77
CA ALA A 210 7.28 -6.43 -1.36
C ALA A 210 8.47 -6.03 -0.47
N ASP A 211 9.68 -6.48 -0.82
CA ASP A 211 10.93 -6.15 -0.11
C ASP A 211 11.20 -4.64 -0.05
N PHE A 212 10.99 -3.93 -1.17
CA PHE A 212 11.11 -2.46 -1.21
C PHE A 212 10.15 -1.76 -0.24
N LEU A 213 8.88 -2.20 -0.17
CA LEU A 213 7.89 -1.60 0.72
C LEU A 213 8.19 -1.89 2.20
N GLU A 214 8.64 -3.10 2.50
CA GLU A 214 9.01 -3.51 3.86
C GLU A 214 10.22 -2.73 4.39
N SER A 215 11.25 -2.60 3.55
CA SER A 215 12.52 -1.95 3.91
C SER A 215 12.42 -0.43 3.97
N GLU A 216 11.73 0.20 3.02
CA GLU A 216 11.77 1.66 2.85
C GLU A 216 10.56 2.40 3.41
N PHE A 217 9.48 1.71 3.82
CA PHE A 217 8.24 2.37 4.26
C PHE A 217 7.63 1.73 5.52
N LEU A 218 7.40 0.42 5.55
CA LEU A 218 6.61 -0.19 6.64
C LEU A 218 7.29 -0.08 8.01
N THR A 219 8.61 -0.12 8.06
CA THR A 219 9.36 0.09 9.31
C THR A 219 9.27 1.55 9.77
N GLU A 220 9.58 2.49 8.88
CA GLU A 220 9.53 3.94 9.13
C GLU A 220 8.12 4.36 9.59
N GLN A 221 7.08 3.82 8.95
CA GLN A 221 5.69 4.13 9.25
C GLN A 221 5.26 3.72 10.67
N VAL A 222 5.74 2.59 11.17
CA VAL A 222 5.48 2.13 12.55
C VAL A 222 6.16 3.05 13.56
N GLU A 223 7.38 3.49 13.27
CA GLU A 223 8.13 4.44 14.10
C GLU A 223 7.44 5.81 14.13
N ALA A 224 6.98 6.31 12.98
CA ALA A 224 6.20 7.54 12.87
C ALA A 224 4.91 7.46 13.72
N ILE A 225 4.12 6.40 13.56
CA ILE A 225 2.88 6.20 14.35
C ILE A 225 3.18 6.22 15.86
N LYS A 226 4.28 5.59 16.29
CA LYS A 226 4.70 5.59 17.70
C LYS A 226 5.07 6.99 18.17
N LYS A 227 5.89 7.71 17.40
CA LYS A 227 6.33 9.09 17.68
C LYS A 227 5.13 10.03 17.87
N ILE A 228 4.19 10.02 16.93
CA ILE A 228 2.99 10.89 17.02
C ILE A 228 2.08 10.45 18.17
N SER A 229 1.96 9.15 18.45
CA SER A 229 1.20 8.66 19.62
C SER A 229 1.76 9.18 20.95
N ASP A 230 3.08 9.29 21.06
CA ASP A 230 3.74 9.84 22.23
C ASP A 230 3.44 11.35 22.37
N TYR A 231 3.44 12.11 21.28
CA TYR A 231 3.04 13.52 21.30
C TYR A 231 1.59 13.72 21.72
N VAL A 232 0.65 12.93 21.17
CA VAL A 232 -0.76 12.97 21.58
C VAL A 232 -0.89 12.69 23.08
N THR A 233 -0.15 11.71 23.59
CA THR A 233 -0.16 11.38 25.03
C THR A 233 0.39 12.53 25.87
N GLN A 234 1.53 13.12 25.47
CA GLN A 234 2.14 14.25 26.16
C GLN A 234 1.23 15.48 26.18
N LEU A 235 0.62 15.83 25.03
CA LEU A 235 -0.33 16.95 24.94
C LEU A 235 -1.54 16.76 25.85
N ARG A 236 -2.07 15.53 25.94
CA ARG A 236 -3.14 15.21 26.90
C ARG A 236 -2.69 15.36 28.35
N MET A 237 -1.45 15.01 28.67
CA MET A 237 -0.89 15.12 30.02
C MET A 237 -0.65 16.56 30.44
N VAL A 238 -0.07 17.39 29.57
CA VAL A 238 0.28 18.78 29.91
C VAL A 238 -0.94 19.72 29.87
N GLY A 239 -1.97 19.38 29.10
CA GLY A 239 -3.18 20.17 28.97
C GLY A 239 -2.96 21.51 28.24
N LYS A 240 -4.05 22.27 28.08
CA LYS A 240 -4.07 23.54 27.31
C LYS A 240 -3.26 24.65 27.99
N GLY A 241 -3.02 25.73 27.24
CA GLY A 241 -2.36 26.93 27.75
C GLY A 241 -0.87 26.72 27.94
N HIS A 242 -0.36 26.92 29.16
CA HIS A 242 1.07 26.80 29.45
C HIS A 242 1.65 25.41 29.12
N GLY A 243 0.85 24.35 29.28
CA GLY A 243 1.26 22.98 28.94
C GLY A 243 1.58 22.82 27.45
N VAL A 244 0.63 23.17 26.58
CA VAL A 244 0.81 23.20 25.12
C VAL A 244 1.97 24.09 24.72
N TRP A 245 2.09 25.29 25.30
CA TRP A 245 3.20 26.19 24.98
C TRP A 245 4.57 25.56 25.32
N HIS A 246 4.70 24.91 26.49
CA HIS A 246 5.95 24.25 26.87
C HIS A 246 6.25 23.03 25.99
N PHE A 247 5.23 22.25 25.62
CA PHE A 247 5.38 21.18 24.64
C PHE A 247 5.84 21.70 23.27
N ASP A 248 5.29 22.83 22.81
CA ASP A 248 5.70 23.48 21.57
C ASP A 248 7.18 23.91 21.62
N GLN A 249 7.65 24.45 22.74
CA GLN A 249 9.07 24.78 22.93
C GLN A 249 9.97 23.54 22.90
N MET A 250 9.52 22.43 23.51
CA MET A 250 10.25 21.15 23.41
C MET A 250 10.34 20.68 21.95
N LEU A 251 9.23 20.71 21.21
CA LEU A 251 9.17 20.31 19.81
C LEU A 251 10.03 21.20 18.91
N LEU A 252 10.08 22.51 19.20
CA LEU A 252 10.90 23.47 18.46
C LEU A 252 12.40 23.14 18.52
N HIS A 253 12.86 22.61 19.65
CA HIS A 253 14.28 22.28 19.90
C HIS A 253 14.60 20.79 19.74
N GLU A 254 13.62 19.99 19.34
CA GLU A 254 13.85 18.58 19.04
C GLU A 254 14.77 18.46 17.81
N GLY A 255 15.85 17.68 17.95
CA GLY A 255 16.92 17.55 16.93
C GLY A 255 18.15 18.41 17.18
N ASP A 256 18.04 19.52 17.92
CA ASP A 256 19.20 20.41 18.22
C ASP A 256 20.09 19.86 19.35
N ALA A 257 19.57 18.96 20.19
CA ALA A 257 20.28 18.38 21.34
C ALA A 257 21.25 17.24 20.97
N ALA A 258 21.41 16.93 19.68
CA ALA A 258 22.25 15.84 19.18
C ALA A 258 23.64 16.29 18.64
N VAL A 259 24.09 17.52 18.96
CA VAL A 259 25.39 18.06 18.55
C VAL A 259 26.31 18.30 19.74
#